data_AF-A0A376MT13-F1
#
_entry.id   AF-A0A376MT13-F1
#
_cell.length_a   1.000
_cell.length_b   1.000
_cell.length_c   1.000
_cell.angle_alpha   90.00
_cell.angle_beta   90.00
_cell.angle_gamma   90.00
#
_symmetry.space_group_name_H-M   'P 1'
#
loop_
_entity.id
_entity.type
_entity.pdbx_description
1 polymer ?
#
loop_
_entity_poly.entity_id
_entity_poly.type
_entity_poly.pdbx_seq_one_letter_code
_entity_poly.pdbx_strand_id
1 'polypeptide(L)'
;MVLATNNDPMIFTERAGGVSRRRVIFRFDNIVREDEKDKELPEKIAAEIPVIIRRLLANFADPEKARALLLEQRDGDEALAIKQQTDPVVELCAALEFLEEARGLMMGGGGDTVKYTTRNSLYRVYMAFMAYTGKGKCLSVNEFRKGYEVSGESLRI
;
A
#
# COMPACT_ATOMS: atom_id res chain seq x y z
N MET A 1 -8.23 12.09 13.79
CA MET A 1 -7.34 11.95 12.61
C MET A 1 -5.93 11.79 13.13
N VAL A 2 -5.14 10.84 12.60
CA VAL A 2 -3.75 10.62 13.01
C VAL A 2 -2.87 10.93 11.81
N LEU A 3 -1.89 11.82 11.98
CA LEU A 3 -0.84 12.08 11.01
C LEU A 3 0.44 11.40 11.51
N ALA A 4 1.12 10.67 10.65
CA ALA A 4 2.40 10.05 10.97
C ALA A 4 3.38 10.30 9.82
N THR A 5 4.62 10.64 10.16
CA THR A 5 5.71 10.86 9.21
C THR A 5 6.81 9.84 9.48
N ASN A 6 7.46 9.37 8.42
CA ASN A 6 8.60 8.47 8.52
C ASN A 6 9.49 8.66 7.29
N ASN A 7 10.78 8.36 7.43
CA ASN A 7 11.74 8.38 6.31
C ASN A 7 11.66 7.11 5.47
N ASP A 8 11.27 5.99 6.10
CA ASP A 8 11.02 4.73 5.42
C ASP A 8 9.52 4.43 5.31
N PRO A 9 9.09 3.72 4.25
CA PRO A 9 7.72 3.26 4.09
C PRO A 9 7.21 2.52 5.34
N MET A 10 6.11 3.02 5.92
CA MET A 10 5.58 2.48 7.17
C MET A 10 4.94 1.11 6.95
N ILE A 11 5.49 0.10 7.64
CA ILE A 11 5.02 -1.29 7.60
C ILE A 11 3.92 -1.47 8.65
N PHE A 12 2.77 -1.99 8.23
CA PHE A 12 1.67 -2.35 9.12
C PHE A 12 1.51 -3.87 9.12
N THR A 13 1.38 -4.44 10.31
CA THR A 13 1.22 -5.90 10.50
C THR A 13 -0.25 -6.34 10.55
N GLU A 14 -1.19 -5.39 10.55
CA GLU A 14 -2.64 -5.66 10.55
C GLU A 14 -3.09 -6.23 9.19
N ARG A 15 -3.75 -7.40 9.21
CA ARG A 15 -4.12 -8.16 8.00
C ARG A 15 -5.62 -8.15 7.67
N ALA A 16 -6.46 -7.50 8.46
CA ALA A 16 -7.88 -7.35 8.15
C ALA A 16 -8.16 -6.19 7.15
N GLY A 17 -7.09 -5.55 6.65
CA GLY A 17 -7.18 -4.48 5.65
C GLY A 17 -7.81 -3.20 6.18
N GLY A 18 -8.05 -3.09 7.49
CA GLY A 18 -8.73 -1.94 8.07
C GLY A 18 -7.90 -0.67 7.91
N VAL A 19 -6.62 -0.72 8.25
CA VAL A 19 -5.69 0.42 8.13
C VAL A 19 -5.37 0.73 6.67
N SER A 20 -5.11 -0.30 5.84
CA SER A 20 -4.78 -0.10 4.42
C SER A 20 -5.87 0.66 3.64
N ARG A 21 -7.15 0.38 3.92
CA ARG A 21 -8.31 1.04 3.26
C ARG A 21 -8.57 2.49 3.69
N ARG A 22 -7.93 2.96 4.76
CA ARG A 22 -8.15 4.31 5.33
C ARG A 22 -6.92 5.21 5.24
N ARG A 23 -5.76 4.67 4.86
CA ARG A 23 -4.49 5.40 4.83
C ARG A 23 -4.31 6.12 3.50
N VAL A 24 -4.27 7.44 3.52
CA VAL A 24 -3.78 8.27 2.41
C VAL A 24 -2.27 8.45 2.57
N ILE A 25 -1.51 8.27 1.49
CA ILE A 25 -0.04 8.29 1.52
C ILE A 25 0.44 9.44 0.65
N PHE A 26 1.37 10.23 1.18
CA PHE A 26 2.11 11.24 0.42
C PHE A 26 3.60 10.98 0.64
N ARG A 27 4.33 10.80 -0.44
CA ARG A 27 5.77 10.59 -0.52
C ARG A 27 6.41 11.90 -0.96
N PHE A 28 7.46 12.28 -0.25
CA PHE A 28 8.27 13.45 -0.55
C PHE A 28 9.71 13.00 -0.79
N ASP A 29 9.96 12.47 -1.98
CA ASP A 29 11.25 11.90 -2.39
C ASP A 29 12.09 12.86 -3.27
N ASN A 30 11.55 14.02 -3.59
CA ASN A 30 12.28 15.10 -4.25
C ASN A 30 13.26 15.75 -3.26
N ILE A 31 14.53 15.34 -3.34
CA ILE A 31 15.61 15.89 -2.52
C ILE A 31 15.98 17.28 -3.02
N VAL A 32 15.89 18.27 -2.14
CA VAL A 32 16.35 19.64 -2.40
C VAL A 32 17.87 19.69 -2.30
N ARG A 33 18.54 20.21 -3.35
CA ARG A 33 20.00 20.36 -3.38
C ARG A 33 20.44 21.37 -2.32
N GLU A 34 21.65 21.21 -1.76
CA GLU A 34 22.15 22.09 -0.71
C GLU A 34 22.18 23.58 -1.09
N ASP A 35 22.48 23.89 -2.36
CA ASP A 35 22.50 25.25 -2.89
C ASP A 35 21.11 25.85 -3.10
N GLU A 36 20.06 25.03 -3.12
CA GLU A 36 18.66 25.45 -3.28
C GLU A 36 17.92 25.52 -1.93
N LYS A 37 18.55 25.08 -0.83
CA LYS A 37 17.94 25.11 0.50
C LYS A 37 17.82 26.54 1.01
N ASP A 38 16.58 26.99 1.14
CA ASP A 38 16.25 28.26 1.77
C ASP A 38 16.32 28.13 3.29
N LYS A 39 17.29 28.82 3.90
CA LYS A 39 17.51 28.81 5.37
C LYS A 39 16.42 29.53 6.14
N GLU A 40 15.68 30.43 5.48
CA GLU A 40 14.58 31.21 6.06
C GLU A 40 13.20 30.61 5.73
N LEU A 41 13.17 29.39 5.17
CA LEU A 41 11.94 28.72 4.79
C LEU A 41 10.94 28.61 5.95
N PRO A 42 11.33 28.25 7.19
CA PRO A 42 10.39 28.18 8.31
C PRO A 42 9.70 29.52 8.59
N GLU A 43 10.44 30.63 8.58
CA GLU A 43 9.93 31.96 8.83
C GLU A 43 8.99 32.42 7.71
N LYS A 44 9.37 32.15 6.45
CA LYS A 44 8.53 32.44 5.27
C LYS A 44 7.22 31.66 5.32
N ILE A 45 7.27 30.37 5.66
CA ILE A 45 6.06 29.56 5.83
C ILE A 45 5.21 30.12 6.97
N ALA A 46 5.80 30.44 8.12
CA ALA A 46 5.07 30.95 9.28
C ALA A 46 4.32 32.26 8.97
N ALA A 47 4.96 33.18 8.24
CA ALA A 47 4.34 34.43 7.80
C ALA A 47 3.13 34.19 6.86
N GLU A 48 3.18 33.14 6.04
CA GLU A 48 2.15 32.81 5.05
C GLU A 48 1.05 31.88 5.58
N ILE A 49 1.19 31.28 6.78
CA ILE A 49 0.19 30.36 7.37
C ILE A 49 -1.24 30.92 7.28
N PRO A 50 -1.54 32.19 7.65
CA PRO A 50 -2.91 32.70 7.58
C PRO A 50 -3.47 32.71 6.15
N VAL A 51 -2.62 33.02 5.16
CA VAL A 51 -2.98 33.06 3.75
C VAL A 51 -3.23 31.64 3.23
N ILE A 52 -2.37 30.68 3.58
CA ILE A 52 -2.52 29.27 3.24
C ILE A 52 -3.85 28.73 3.79
N ILE A 53 -4.16 28.97 5.06
CA ILE A 53 -5.43 28.54 5.68
C ILE A 53 -6.62 29.13 4.94
N ARG A 54 -6.62 30.44 4.67
CA ARG A 54 -7.71 31.09 3.94
C ARG A 54 -7.89 30.50 2.54
N ARG A 55 -6.79 30.22 1.83
CA ARG A 55 -6.81 29.60 0.50
C ARG A 55 -7.40 28.19 0.56
N LEU A 56 -7.02 27.39 1.56
CA LEU A 56 -7.57 26.04 1.76
C LEU A 56 -9.08 26.08 2.03
N LEU A 57 -9.53 26.96 2.92
CA LEU A 57 -10.97 27.12 3.22
C LEU A 57 -11.77 27.57 2.01
N ALA A 58 -11.24 28.47 1.19
CA ALA A 58 -11.89 28.91 -0.04
C ALA A 58 -11.90 27.80 -1.13
N ASN A 59 -10.79 27.09 -1.30
CA ASN A 59 -10.65 26.05 -2.32
C ASN A 59 -11.49 24.78 -2.01
N PHE A 60 -11.68 24.48 -0.73
CA PHE A 60 -12.40 23.32 -0.20
C PHE A 60 -13.63 23.76 0.62
N ALA A 61 -14.33 24.78 0.13
CA ALA A 61 -15.62 25.18 0.71
C ALA A 61 -16.66 24.05 0.63
N ASP A 62 -16.54 23.18 -0.38
CA ASP A 62 -17.22 21.89 -0.45
C ASP A 62 -16.32 20.77 0.11
N PRO A 63 -16.70 20.14 1.25
CA PRO A 63 -15.96 19.04 1.84
C PRO A 63 -15.83 17.81 0.92
N GLU A 64 -16.80 17.56 0.03
CA GLU A 64 -16.76 16.39 -0.84
C GLU A 64 -15.64 16.48 -1.88
N LYS A 65 -15.29 17.69 -2.30
CA LYS A 65 -14.13 17.91 -3.18
C LYS A 65 -12.82 17.45 -2.52
N ALA A 66 -12.60 17.81 -1.26
CA ALA A 66 -11.41 17.39 -0.52
C ALA A 66 -11.42 15.87 -0.30
N ARG A 67 -12.59 15.31 0.05
CA ARG A 67 -12.77 13.87 0.23
C ARG A 67 -12.48 13.09 -1.05
N ALA A 68 -12.96 13.55 -2.20
CA ALA A 68 -12.72 12.91 -3.49
C ALA A 68 -11.22 12.85 -3.82
N LEU A 69 -10.49 13.96 -3.66
CA LEU A 69 -9.04 14.01 -3.91
C LEU A 69 -8.26 13.10 -2.95
N LEU A 70 -8.69 12.98 -1.70
CA LEU A 70 -8.06 12.06 -0.74
C LEU A 70 -8.31 10.59 -1.09
N LEU A 71 -9.49 10.26 -1.63
CA LEU A 71 -9.80 8.91 -2.13
C LEU A 71 -8.98 8.60 -3.39
N GLU A 72 -8.89 9.55 -4.31
CA GLU A 72 -8.03 9.45 -5.49
C GLU A 72 -6.57 9.21 -5.09
N GLN A 73 -6.02 10.01 -4.19
CA GLN A 73 -4.65 9.81 -3.68
C GLN A 73 -4.47 8.46 -2.96
N ARG A 74 -5.48 7.99 -2.22
CA ARG A 74 -5.43 6.69 -1.52
C ARG A 74 -5.33 5.51 -2.50
N ASP A 75 -6.01 5.63 -3.63
CA ASP A 75 -6.17 4.58 -4.63
C ASP A 75 -5.23 4.77 -5.85
N GLY A 76 -4.47 5.86 -5.89
CA GLY A 76 -3.51 6.17 -6.95
C GLY A 76 -2.21 5.38 -6.91
N ASP A 77 -1.44 5.50 -7.99
CA ASP A 77 -0.22 4.71 -8.27
C ASP A 77 0.85 4.86 -7.19
N GLU A 78 1.03 6.07 -6.66
CA GLU A 78 1.98 6.35 -5.59
C GLU A 78 1.65 5.55 -4.32
N ALA A 79 0.38 5.53 -3.93
CA ALA A 79 -0.07 4.77 -2.78
C ALA A 79 0.06 3.26 -3.02
N LEU A 80 -0.22 2.80 -4.25
CA LEU A 80 -0.04 1.40 -4.64
C LEU A 80 1.43 0.96 -4.55
N ALA A 81 2.36 1.75 -5.09
CA ALA A 81 3.79 1.46 -5.06
C ALA A 81 4.30 1.31 -3.61
N ILE A 82 3.87 2.19 -2.70
CA ILE A 82 4.23 2.10 -1.28
C ILE A 82 3.60 0.86 -0.60
N LYS A 83 2.35 0.51 -0.93
CA LYS A 83 1.70 -0.71 -0.42
C LYS A 83 2.44 -1.97 -0.89
N GLN A 84 2.86 -2.04 -2.15
CA GLN A 84 3.68 -3.15 -2.68
C GLN A 84 5.04 -3.24 -1.98
N GLN A 85 5.70 -2.11 -1.72
CA GLN A 85 6.98 -2.10 -1.02
C GLN A 85 6.87 -2.61 0.43
N THR A 86 5.75 -2.32 1.10
CA THR A 86 5.55 -2.60 2.53
C THR A 86 4.80 -3.89 2.84
N ASP A 87 4.07 -4.46 1.87
CA ASP A 87 3.32 -5.70 2.03
C ASP A 87 3.65 -6.72 0.92
N PRO A 88 4.39 -7.80 1.24
CA PRO A 88 4.77 -8.80 0.24
C PRO A 88 3.57 -9.54 -0.36
N VAL A 89 2.40 -9.53 0.29
CA VAL A 89 1.18 -10.14 -0.28
C VAL A 89 0.62 -9.25 -1.38
N VAL A 90 0.62 -7.92 -1.19
CA VAL A 90 0.17 -6.95 -2.20
C VAL A 90 1.12 -6.98 -3.41
N GLU A 91 2.42 -7.02 -3.14
CA GLU A 91 3.45 -7.15 -4.18
C GLU A 91 3.29 -8.43 -5.00
N LEU A 92 3.07 -9.57 -4.34
CA LEU A 92 2.80 -10.82 -5.03
C LEU A 92 1.53 -10.70 -5.90
N CYS A 93 0.44 -10.14 -5.37
CA CYS A 93 -0.80 -9.98 -6.12
C CYS A 93 -0.61 -9.14 -7.38
N ALA A 94 0.26 -8.13 -7.35
CA ALA A 94 0.58 -7.32 -8.51
C ALA A 94 1.37 -8.08 -9.60
N ALA A 95 2.03 -9.19 -9.24
CA ALA A 95 2.72 -10.08 -10.17
C ALA A 95 1.85 -11.24 -10.67
N LEU A 96 0.57 -11.30 -10.27
CA LEU A 96 -0.36 -12.35 -10.66
C LEU A 96 -1.41 -11.81 -11.65
N GLU A 97 -1.79 -12.66 -12.60
CA GLU A 97 -2.97 -12.44 -13.43
C GLU A 97 -4.18 -13.11 -12.79
N PHE A 98 -5.31 -12.38 -12.75
CA PHE A 98 -6.55 -12.88 -12.19
C PHE A 98 -7.45 -13.41 -13.31
N LEU A 99 -7.82 -14.68 -13.22
CA LEU A 99 -8.76 -15.32 -14.13
C LEU A 99 -10.21 -15.00 -13.72
N GLU A 100 -11.11 -14.90 -14.70
CA GLU A 100 -12.56 -14.76 -14.47
C GLU A 100 -13.16 -15.98 -13.75
N GLU A 101 -12.65 -17.17 -14.06
CA GLU A 101 -13.08 -18.43 -13.46
C GLU A 101 -12.06 -19.00 -12.47
N ALA A 102 -12.53 -19.71 -11.45
CA ALA A 102 -11.70 -20.36 -10.43
C ALA A 102 -10.99 -21.63 -10.93
N ARG A 103 -10.17 -21.51 -11.98
CA ARG A 103 -9.44 -22.61 -12.65
C ARG A 103 -7.92 -22.49 -12.57
N GLY A 104 -7.43 -21.49 -11.83
CA GLY A 104 -6.01 -21.23 -11.63
C GLY A 104 -5.41 -22.05 -10.48
N LEU A 105 -4.48 -21.42 -9.76
CA LEU A 105 -3.79 -22.04 -8.62
C LEU A 105 -4.74 -22.29 -7.45
N MET A 106 -4.62 -23.44 -6.79
CA MET A 106 -5.30 -23.68 -5.52
C MET A 106 -4.57 -22.94 -4.39
N MET A 107 -5.23 -22.62 -3.28
CA MET A 107 -4.52 -22.03 -2.14
C MET A 107 -3.40 -22.98 -1.65
N GLY A 108 -3.72 -24.27 -1.55
CA GLY A 108 -2.84 -25.30 -0.98
C GLY A 108 -2.78 -25.23 0.54
N GLY A 109 -2.66 -26.39 1.19
CA GLY A 109 -2.71 -26.51 2.65
C GLY A 109 -2.33 -27.92 3.13
N GLY A 110 -2.25 -28.09 4.46
CA GLY A 110 -2.03 -29.40 5.08
C GLY A 110 -3.36 -30.12 5.29
N GLY A 111 -3.55 -31.28 4.66
CA GLY A 111 -4.75 -32.11 4.86
C GLY A 111 -5.15 -32.95 3.64
N ASP A 112 -4.75 -32.55 2.43
CA ASP A 112 -5.09 -33.27 1.20
C ASP A 112 -4.03 -34.31 0.81
N THR A 113 -4.45 -35.34 0.06
CA THR A 113 -3.57 -36.30 -0.60
C THR A 113 -2.80 -35.70 -1.80
N VAL A 114 -3.09 -34.44 -2.15
CA VAL A 114 -2.50 -33.73 -3.30
C VAL A 114 -1.09 -33.23 -2.98
N LYS A 115 -0.14 -33.50 -3.88
CA LYS A 115 1.21 -32.94 -3.82
C LYS A 115 1.20 -31.48 -4.32
N TYR A 116 1.33 -30.54 -3.38
CA TYR A 116 1.40 -29.11 -3.69
C TYR A 116 2.81 -28.68 -4.13
N THR A 117 2.88 -28.02 -5.29
CA THR A 117 4.09 -27.45 -5.91
C THR A 117 3.81 -25.99 -6.33
N THR A 118 4.83 -25.28 -6.80
CA THR A 118 4.66 -23.91 -7.34
C THR A 118 3.79 -23.87 -8.61
N ARG A 119 3.53 -25.02 -9.26
CA ARG A 119 2.66 -25.08 -10.45
C ARG A 119 1.17 -25.20 -10.15
N ASN A 120 0.79 -25.55 -8.91
CA ASN A 120 -0.62 -25.82 -8.56
C ASN A 120 -1.05 -25.20 -7.23
N SER A 121 -0.15 -24.55 -6.48
CA SER A 121 -0.46 -23.90 -5.20
C SER A 121 0.02 -22.46 -5.15
N LEU A 122 -0.91 -21.54 -4.88
CA LEU A 122 -0.67 -20.13 -4.66
C LEU A 122 0.20 -19.90 -3.42
N TYR A 123 -0.05 -20.62 -2.32
CA TYR A 123 0.80 -20.52 -1.14
C TYR A 123 2.23 -20.99 -1.41
N ARG A 124 2.43 -22.02 -2.25
CA ARG A 124 3.79 -22.44 -2.66
C ARG A 124 4.48 -21.37 -3.50
N VAL A 125 3.76 -20.70 -4.39
CA VAL A 125 4.28 -19.54 -5.14
C VAL A 125 4.67 -18.43 -4.18
N TYR A 126 3.83 -18.09 -3.18
CA TYR A 126 4.16 -17.10 -2.15
C TYR A 126 5.43 -17.44 -1.37
N MET A 127 5.58 -18.68 -0.93
CA MET A 127 6.79 -19.11 -0.19
C MET A 127 8.05 -18.97 -1.07
N ALA A 128 7.97 -19.34 -2.35
CA ALA A 128 9.06 -19.19 -3.29
C ALA A 128 9.38 -17.71 -3.57
N PHE A 129 8.36 -16.88 -3.67
CA PHE A 129 8.48 -15.43 -3.84
C PHE A 129 9.17 -14.76 -2.64
N MET A 130 8.77 -15.11 -1.42
CA MET A 130 9.42 -14.63 -0.18
C MET A 130 10.90 -15.05 -0.12
N ALA A 131 11.20 -16.30 -0.49
CA ALA A 131 12.58 -16.80 -0.53
C ALA A 131 13.44 -16.06 -1.57
N TYR A 132 12.89 -15.79 -2.76
CA TYR A 132 13.58 -15.06 -3.82
C TYR A 132 13.83 -13.59 -3.45
N THR A 133 12.83 -12.91 -2.89
CA THR A 133 12.92 -11.48 -2.53
C THR A 133 13.76 -11.24 -1.27
N GLY A 134 14.14 -12.29 -0.54
CA GLY A 134 14.86 -12.17 0.73
C GLY A 134 14.02 -11.56 1.85
N LYS A 135 12.71 -11.37 1.63
CA LYS A 135 11.78 -10.87 2.64
C LYS A 135 11.56 -11.96 3.69
N GLY A 136 11.55 -11.59 4.97
CA GLY A 136 11.74 -12.47 6.12
C GLY A 136 10.77 -13.65 6.31
N LYS A 137 10.23 -13.84 7.52
CA LYS A 137 9.43 -15.03 7.82
C LYS A 137 8.13 -15.03 6.99
N CYS A 138 7.87 -16.12 6.29
CA CYS A 138 6.62 -16.31 5.58
C CYS A 138 5.42 -16.34 6.54
N LEU A 139 4.31 -15.72 6.12
CA LEU A 139 3.03 -15.82 6.80
C LEU A 139 2.55 -17.28 6.81
N SER A 140 1.76 -17.66 7.83
CA SER A 140 1.03 -18.94 7.76
C SER A 140 0.03 -18.95 6.61
N VAL A 141 -0.39 -20.13 6.14
CA VAL A 141 -1.41 -20.27 5.08
C VAL A 141 -2.66 -19.45 5.37
N ASN A 142 -3.12 -19.44 6.62
CA ASN A 142 -4.32 -18.72 7.04
C ASN A 142 -4.14 -17.20 7.01
N GLU A 143 -2.98 -16.69 7.42
CA GLU A 143 -2.67 -15.26 7.38
C GLU A 143 -2.45 -14.78 5.95
N PHE A 144 -1.75 -15.58 5.14
CA PHE A 144 -1.58 -15.33 3.72
C PHE A 144 -2.93 -15.27 3.01
N ARG A 145 -3.81 -16.25 3.26
CA ARG A 145 -5.17 -16.29 2.68
C ARG A 145 -5.93 -15.00 2.99
N LYS A 146 -5.95 -14.56 4.25
CA LYS A 146 -6.63 -13.32 4.65
C LYS A 146 -6.06 -12.10 3.95
N GLY A 147 -4.73 -11.98 3.88
CA GLY A 147 -4.07 -10.88 3.18
C GLY A 147 -4.36 -10.90 1.68
N TYR A 148 -4.39 -12.08 1.08
CA TYR A 148 -4.68 -12.28 -0.34
C TYR A 148 -6.12 -11.93 -0.70
N GLU A 149 -7.11 -12.34 0.11
CA GLU A 149 -8.52 -12.00 -0.13
C GLU A 149 -8.70 -10.47 -0.15
N VAL A 150 -8.11 -9.75 0.80
CA VAL A 150 -8.17 -8.28 0.88
C VAL A 150 -7.44 -7.60 -0.30
N SER A 151 -6.24 -8.09 -0.63
CA SER A 151 -5.37 -7.46 -1.63
C SER A 151 -5.82 -7.78 -3.07
N GLY A 152 -6.25 -9.02 -3.30
CA GLY A 152 -6.72 -9.51 -4.59
C GLY A 152 -8.04 -8.86 -5.01
N GLU A 153 -8.97 -8.62 -4.08
CA GLU A 153 -10.18 -7.83 -4.38
C GLU A 153 -9.85 -6.38 -4.77
N SER A 154 -8.82 -5.78 -4.16
CA SER A 154 -8.44 -4.40 -4.45
C SER A 154 -7.72 -4.23 -5.81
N LEU A 155 -7.22 -5.33 -6.40
CA LEU A 155 -6.44 -5.32 -7.64
C LEU A 155 -7.18 -5.98 -8.82
N ARG A 156 -8.38 -6.54 -8.58
CA ARG A 156 -9.30 -6.98 -9.64
C ARG A 156 -9.96 -5.76 -10.26
N ILE A 157 -9.33 -5.23 -11.30
CA ILE A 157 -9.91 -4.26 -12.23
C ILE A 157 -10.71 -5.02 -13.28
#